data_AF-A0A1G3A944-F1
#
_entry.id   AF-A0A1G3A944-F1
#
_cell.length_a   1.000
_cell.length_b   1.000
_cell.length_c   1.000
_cell.angle_alpha   90.00
_cell.angle_beta   90.00
_cell.angle_gamma   90.00
#
_symmetry.space_group_name_H-M   'P 1'
#
loop_
_entity.id
_entity.type
_entity.pdbx_description
1 polymer ?
#
loop_
_entity_poly.entity_id
_entity_poly.type
_entity_poly.pdbx_seq_one_letter_code
_entity_poly.pdbx_strand_id
1 'polypeptide(L)'
;MIPDEPEALVAGVCGSGGTASAPGGKRNRRSRPWQHPLKHYIEVPYRVAAAVAVMEMGISEYRVIARAVGLTVEEVERVDMAEDSSVRQLAVAGIPAGEFFRLNERVRCPKCQAKLSIAPCLACHSF
;
A
#
# COMPACT_ATOMS: atom_id res chain seq x y z
N MET A 1 -1.27 14.99 56.78
CA MET A 1 0.09 15.15 57.32
C MET A 1 0.28 14.12 58.42
N ILE A 2 1.49 13.55 58.52
CA ILE A 2 1.92 12.34 59.29
C ILE A 2 1.94 11.08 58.39
N PRO A 3 3.02 10.27 58.32
CA PRO A 3 4.34 10.52 57.70
C PRO A 3 4.73 9.36 56.72
N ASP A 4 5.71 9.53 55.83
CA ASP A 4 7.10 9.03 55.88
C ASP A 4 7.28 7.49 55.89
N GLU A 5 8.33 7.09 55.17
CA GLU A 5 8.69 5.83 54.53
C GLU A 5 9.04 4.68 55.52
N PRO A 6 9.24 3.44 55.04
CA PRO A 6 10.61 3.07 54.66
C PRO A 6 10.76 2.14 53.45
N GLU A 7 11.81 2.43 52.67
CA GLU A 7 12.52 1.52 51.76
C GLU A 7 12.92 0.18 52.42
N ALA A 8 12.80 -0.91 51.66
CA ALA A 8 13.67 -2.08 51.76
C ALA A 8 13.76 -2.85 50.42
N LEU A 9 14.79 -2.51 49.64
CA LEU A 9 15.76 -3.39 48.95
C LEU A 9 15.77 -4.87 49.49
N VAL A 10 16.00 -5.99 48.77
CA VAL A 10 16.65 -6.35 47.50
C VAL A 10 16.30 -7.82 47.13
N ALA A 11 16.54 -8.16 45.85
CA ALA A 11 17.14 -9.40 45.32
C ALA A 11 16.30 -10.69 45.19
N GLY A 12 16.34 -11.29 43.99
CA GLY A 12 15.87 -12.65 43.76
C GLY A 12 15.81 -13.05 42.29
N VAL A 13 16.97 -13.38 41.73
CA VAL A 13 17.23 -13.83 40.36
C VAL A 13 16.55 -15.18 40.04
N CYS A 14 16.04 -15.35 38.80
CA CYS A 14 16.29 -16.48 37.87
C CYS A 14 15.13 -16.74 36.90
N GLY A 15 15.41 -16.55 35.60
CA GLY A 15 15.31 -17.63 34.63
C GLY A 15 13.92 -18.13 34.21
N SER A 16 13.41 -17.54 33.13
CA SER A 16 12.61 -18.24 32.10
C SER A 16 12.82 -17.42 30.83
N GLY A 17 13.65 -17.84 29.88
CA GLY A 17 13.48 -19.10 29.17
C GLY A 17 12.55 -18.86 27.99
N GLY A 18 13.12 -18.40 26.87
CA GLY A 18 12.56 -18.58 25.53
C GLY A 18 11.41 -17.67 25.12
N THR A 19 11.69 -16.75 24.20
CA THR A 19 11.10 -16.80 22.86
C THR A 19 12.15 -16.22 21.92
N ALA A 20 12.89 -17.10 21.24
CA ALA A 20 12.61 -17.39 19.84
C ALA A 20 12.76 -16.11 18.99
N SER A 21 13.95 -16.00 18.41
CA SER A 21 14.29 -15.21 17.23
C SER A 21 13.05 -14.79 16.44
N ALA A 22 12.74 -13.49 16.47
CA ALA A 22 11.73 -12.93 15.56
C ALA A 22 12.19 -13.19 14.12
N PRO A 23 11.51 -14.05 13.33
CA PRO A 23 11.84 -14.20 11.94
C PRO A 23 11.39 -12.92 11.23
N GLY A 24 12.32 -12.33 10.47
CA GLY A 24 12.21 -11.00 9.88
C GLY A 24 10.80 -10.65 9.38
N GLY A 25 10.22 -9.62 9.98
CA GLY A 25 8.97 -9.04 9.54
C GLY A 25 9.08 -8.66 8.08
N LYS A 26 8.32 -9.34 7.22
CA LYS A 26 8.11 -8.96 5.83
C LYS A 26 7.65 -7.51 5.83
N ARG A 27 8.56 -6.58 5.55
CA ARG A 27 8.28 -5.13 5.50
C ARG A 27 7.04 -4.93 4.62
N ASN A 28 5.95 -4.44 5.20
CA ASN A 28 4.73 -4.14 4.46
C ASN A 28 5.06 -3.06 3.42
N ARG A 29 5.35 -3.46 2.17
CA ARG A 29 5.60 -2.53 1.05
C ARG A 29 4.43 -1.56 0.84
N ARG A 30 3.24 -1.95 1.30
CA ARG A 30 1.99 -1.15 1.27
C ARG A 30 1.98 0.03 2.25
N SER A 31 2.86 0.02 3.25
CA SER A 31 2.95 1.08 4.26
C SER A 31 3.90 2.19 3.87
N ARG A 32 4.78 1.95 2.88
CA ARG A 32 5.68 2.97 2.36
C ARG A 32 5.00 3.68 1.18
N PRO A 33 5.20 5.00 1.04
CA PRO A 33 4.91 5.69 -0.20
C PRO A 33 5.61 4.99 -1.37
N TRP A 34 4.95 4.94 -2.51
CA TRP A 34 5.56 4.53 -3.75
C TRP A 34 6.20 5.75 -4.39
N GLN A 35 7.42 5.58 -4.91
CA GLN A 35 8.19 6.62 -5.55
C GLN A 35 8.42 6.24 -7.00
N HIS A 36 8.20 7.18 -7.91
CA HIS A 36 8.34 6.91 -9.33
C HIS A 36 9.82 6.66 -9.70
N PRO A 37 10.16 5.52 -10.35
CA PRO A 37 11.54 5.10 -10.56
C PRO A 37 12.34 6.03 -11.48
N LEU A 38 11.69 6.69 -12.44
CA LEU A 38 12.32 7.64 -13.36
C LEU A 38 12.12 9.11 -12.99
N LYS A 39 11.25 9.40 -12.02
CA LYS A 39 10.81 10.77 -11.66
C LYS A 39 10.72 10.87 -10.15
N HIS A 40 11.87 10.87 -9.49
CA HIS A 40 11.97 10.74 -8.04
C HIS A 40 11.23 11.82 -7.23
N TYR A 41 10.85 12.94 -7.85
CA TYR A 41 10.02 13.96 -7.23
C TYR A 41 8.53 13.56 -7.11
N ILE A 42 8.09 12.52 -7.82
CA ILE A 42 6.74 11.97 -7.71
C ILE A 42 6.75 10.91 -6.61
N GLU A 43 6.16 11.28 -5.48
CA GLU A 43 5.90 10.39 -4.36
C GLU A 43 4.41 10.41 -4.04
N VAL A 44 3.80 9.23 -4.01
CA VAL A 44 2.39 9.06 -3.67
C VAL A 44 2.19 7.86 -2.74
N PRO A 45 1.10 7.81 -1.97
CA PRO A 45 0.76 6.61 -1.22
C PRO A 45 0.65 5.38 -2.15
N TYR A 46 1.14 4.22 -1.71
CA TYR A 46 1.10 2.98 -2.50
C TYR A 46 -0.30 2.63 -3.03
N ARG A 47 -1.33 2.84 -2.20
CA ARG A 47 -2.73 2.56 -2.57
C ARG A 47 -3.24 3.49 -3.66
N VAL A 48 -2.77 4.75 -3.67
CA VAL A 48 -3.11 5.73 -4.69
C VAL A 48 -2.45 5.37 -6.01
N ALA A 49 -1.16 5.03 -6.01
CA ALA A 49 -0.49 4.52 -7.21
C ALA A 49 -1.16 3.24 -7.75
N ALA A 50 -1.56 2.34 -6.86
CA ALA A 50 -2.31 1.15 -7.24
C ALA A 50 -3.68 1.49 -7.85
N ALA A 51 -4.38 2.52 -7.35
CA ALA A 51 -5.66 2.95 -7.90
C ALA A 51 -5.49 3.49 -9.33
N VAL A 52 -4.50 4.35 -9.55
CA VAL A 52 -4.13 4.86 -10.88
C VAL A 52 -3.81 3.69 -11.83
N ALA A 53 -3.00 2.72 -11.38
CA ALA A 53 -2.68 1.53 -12.16
C ALA A 53 -3.93 0.74 -12.59
N VAL A 54 -4.92 0.61 -11.69
CA VAL A 54 -6.18 -0.09 -11.96
C VAL A 54 -7.04 0.69 -12.96
N MET A 55 -7.10 2.02 -12.82
CA MET A 55 -7.78 2.91 -13.76
C MET A 55 -7.17 2.85 -15.16
N GLU A 56 -5.83 2.84 -15.25
CA GLU A 56 -5.10 2.70 -16.52
C GLU A 56 -5.39 1.37 -17.24
N MET A 57 -5.78 0.32 -16.52
CA MET A 57 -6.24 -0.92 -17.15
C MET A 57 -7.61 -0.77 -17.85
N GLY A 58 -8.32 0.35 -17.64
CA GLY A 58 -9.66 0.62 -18.15
C GLY A 58 -10.79 0.24 -17.20
N ILE A 59 -10.51 0.10 -15.89
CA ILE A 59 -11.56 -0.11 -14.89
C ILE A 59 -11.99 1.26 -14.36
N SER A 60 -13.25 1.63 -14.60
CA SER A 60 -13.81 2.93 -14.19
C SER A 60 -14.79 2.85 -13.02
N GLU A 61 -15.19 1.65 -12.60
CA GLU A 61 -16.13 1.48 -11.49
C GLU A 61 -15.44 1.74 -10.14
N TYR A 62 -15.72 2.90 -9.53
CA TYR A 62 -15.05 3.36 -8.32
C TYR A 62 -15.18 2.38 -7.15
N ARG A 63 -16.34 1.72 -7.01
CA ARG A 63 -16.54 0.72 -5.94
C ARG A 63 -15.61 -0.49 -6.10
N VAL A 64 -15.33 -0.89 -7.34
CA VAL A 64 -14.42 -2.00 -7.64
C VAL A 64 -12.99 -1.59 -7.35
N ILE A 65 -12.58 -0.39 -7.77
CA ILE A 65 -11.23 0.14 -7.51
C ILE A 65 -10.99 0.26 -6.00
N ALA A 66 -11.92 0.90 -5.28
CA ALA A 66 -11.87 1.11 -3.83
C ALA A 66 -11.60 -0.19 -3.07
N ARG A 67 -12.40 -1.23 -3.35
CA ARG A 67 -12.22 -2.56 -2.75
C ARG A 67 -10.90 -3.21 -3.15
N ALA A 68 -10.53 -3.12 -4.43
CA ALA A 68 -9.31 -3.69 -4.95
C ALA A 68 -8.05 -3.12 -4.30
N VAL A 69 -8.01 -1.82 -4.01
CA VAL A 69 -6.80 -1.17 -3.45
C VAL A 69 -6.90 -0.88 -1.95
N GLY A 70 -8.08 -1.03 -1.35
CA GLY A 70 -8.35 -0.70 0.06
C GLY A 70 -8.39 0.80 0.31
N LEU A 71 -9.09 1.53 -0.55
CA LEU A 71 -9.48 2.92 -0.38
C LEU A 71 -11.01 2.99 -0.22
N THR A 72 -11.53 4.12 0.23
CA THR A 72 -12.97 4.43 0.12
C THR A 72 -13.32 4.91 -1.29
N VAL A 73 -14.62 4.97 -1.61
CA VAL A 73 -15.06 5.47 -2.93
C VAL A 73 -14.72 6.94 -3.10
N GLU A 74 -14.86 7.72 -2.03
CA GLU A 74 -14.54 9.14 -1.99
C GLU A 74 -13.02 9.36 -2.18
N GLU A 75 -12.18 8.52 -1.57
CA GLU A 75 -10.74 8.55 -1.82
C GLU A 75 -10.39 8.25 -3.29
N VAL A 76 -11.08 7.30 -3.91
CA VAL A 76 -10.90 6.98 -5.33
C VAL A 76 -11.34 8.13 -6.23
N GLU A 77 -12.46 8.78 -5.91
CA GLU A 77 -12.94 9.96 -6.63
C GLU A 77 -11.92 11.11 -6.56
N ARG A 78 -11.34 11.38 -5.39
CA ARG A 78 -10.28 12.40 -5.25
C ARG A 78 -9.03 12.08 -6.07
N VAL A 79 -8.68 10.79 -6.18
CA VAL A 79 -7.58 10.32 -7.05
C VAL A 79 -7.92 10.54 -8.52
N ASP A 80 -9.13 10.20 -8.96
CA ASP A 80 -9.57 10.37 -10.35
C ASP A 80 -9.65 11.85 -10.76
N MET A 81 -10.14 12.71 -9.85
CA MET A 81 -10.13 14.17 -10.02
C MET A 81 -8.72 14.77 -9.98
N ALA A 82 -7.70 13.98 -9.60
CA ALA A 82 -6.31 14.41 -9.48
C ALA A 82 -6.15 15.71 -8.66
N GLU A 83 -6.89 15.80 -7.54
CA GLU A 83 -6.87 16.97 -6.66
C GLU A 83 -5.46 17.26 -6.13
N ASP A 84 -4.73 16.21 -5.77
CA ASP A 84 -3.34 16.28 -5.34
C ASP A 84 -2.37 16.45 -6.51
N SER A 85 -1.48 17.44 -6.41
CA SER A 85 -0.48 17.72 -7.44
C SER A 85 0.40 16.51 -7.80
N SER A 86 0.80 15.70 -6.81
CA SER A 86 1.58 14.47 -7.02
C SER A 86 0.79 13.39 -7.76
N VAL A 87 -0.52 13.29 -7.51
CA VAL A 87 -1.41 12.33 -8.19
C VAL A 87 -1.61 12.76 -9.63
N ARG A 88 -1.80 14.06 -9.89
CA ARG A 88 -1.85 14.60 -11.25
C ARG A 88 -0.57 14.34 -12.02
N GLN A 89 0.59 14.56 -11.39
CA GLN A 89 1.88 14.25 -12.02
C GLN A 89 2.04 12.76 -12.33
N LEU A 90 1.57 11.89 -11.42
CA LEU A 90 1.55 10.46 -11.65
C LEU A 90 0.62 10.07 -12.80
N ALA A 91 -0.61 10.60 -12.85
CA ALA A 91 -1.56 10.31 -13.92
C ALA A 91 -1.01 10.71 -15.31
N VAL A 92 -0.23 11.80 -15.38
CA VAL A 92 0.43 12.22 -16.63
C VAL A 92 1.66 11.36 -16.94
N ALA A 93 2.43 10.97 -15.93
CA ALA A 93 3.62 10.13 -16.11
C ALA A 93 3.26 8.67 -16.44
N GLY A 94 2.10 8.23 -15.97
CA GLY A 94 1.64 6.85 -15.96
C GLY A 94 2.43 5.96 -15.02
N ILE A 95 1.99 4.71 -14.89
CA ILE A 95 2.78 3.67 -14.22
C ILE A 95 3.82 3.11 -15.20
N PRO A 96 5.13 3.19 -14.90
CA PRO A 96 6.15 2.70 -15.81
C PRO A 96 6.10 1.18 -15.96
N ALA A 97 6.48 0.69 -17.14
CA ALA A 97 6.52 -0.74 -17.41
C ALA A 97 7.47 -1.48 -16.43
N GLY A 98 7.03 -2.64 -15.95
CA GLY A 98 7.76 -3.44 -14.95
C GLY A 98 7.38 -3.14 -13.50
N GLU A 99 6.71 -2.02 -13.23
CA GLU A 99 6.11 -1.75 -11.92
C GLU A 99 4.75 -2.46 -11.79
N PHE A 100 4.48 -2.98 -10.59
CA PHE A 100 3.22 -3.64 -10.28
C PHE A 100 2.82 -3.48 -8.82
N PHE A 101 1.51 -3.41 -8.61
CA PHE A 101 0.88 -3.20 -7.34
C PHE A 101 0.05 -4.40 -6.94
N ARG A 102 0.21 -4.86 -5.70
CA ARG A 102 -0.58 -5.98 -5.16
C ARG A 102 -1.92 -5.48 -4.65
N LEU A 103 -2.99 -5.99 -5.23
CA LEU A 103 -4.36 -5.68 -4.84
C LEU A 103 -4.76 -6.44 -3.56
N ASN A 104 -5.72 -5.88 -2.83
CA ASN A 104 -6.38 -6.52 -1.69
C ASN A 104 -7.44 -7.51 -2.16
N GLU A 105 -8.20 -7.14 -3.18
CA GLU A 105 -9.20 -7.99 -3.82
C GLU A 105 -8.84 -8.23 -5.28
N ARG A 106 -9.21 -9.40 -5.80
CA ARG A 106 -8.93 -9.74 -7.20
C ARG A 106 -9.93 -9.03 -8.12
N VAL A 107 -9.42 -8.36 -9.14
CA VAL A 107 -10.22 -7.70 -10.18
C VAL A 107 -10.15 -8.46 -11.49
N ARG A 108 -11.16 -8.32 -12.35
CA ARG A 108 -11.11 -8.84 -13.72
C ARG A 108 -10.52 -7.78 -14.65
N CYS A 109 -9.53 -8.15 -15.44
CA CYS A 109 -9.03 -7.28 -16.49
C CYS A 109 -10.09 -7.14 -17.59
N PRO A 110 -10.46 -5.93 -18.02
CA PRO A 110 -11.45 -5.75 -19.08
C PRO A 110 -10.97 -6.28 -20.44
N LYS A 111 -9.65 -6.26 -20.69
CA LYS A 111 -9.05 -6.70 -21.96
C LYS A 111 -9.01 -8.22 -22.13
N CYS A 112 -8.43 -8.94 -21.17
CA CYS A 112 -8.25 -10.41 -21.26
C CYS A 112 -9.19 -11.23 -20.37
N GLN A 113 -10.07 -10.59 -19.59
CA GLN A 113 -11.00 -11.23 -18.64
C GLN A 113 -10.33 -12.05 -17.52
N ALA A 114 -9.00 -12.05 -17.44
CA ALA A 114 -8.27 -12.73 -16.38
C ALA A 114 -8.56 -12.10 -15.01
N LYS A 115 -8.67 -12.94 -13.98
CA LYS A 115 -8.84 -12.52 -12.59
C LYS A 115 -7.47 -12.30 -11.95
N LEU A 116 -7.13 -11.05 -11.67
CA LEU A 116 -5.78 -10.61 -11.28
C LEU A 116 -5.74 -10.22 -9.81
N SER A 117 -4.64 -10.53 -9.14
CA SER A 117 -4.29 -10.02 -7.79
C SER A 117 -3.26 -8.87 -7.85
N ILE A 118 -2.88 -8.45 -9.05
CA ILE A 118 -1.91 -7.39 -9.30
C ILE A 118 -2.41 -6.45 -10.41
N ALA A 119 -2.00 -5.19 -10.35
CA ALA A 119 -2.22 -4.19 -11.40
C ALA A 119 -0.89 -3.47 -11.72
N PRO A 120 -0.59 -3.12 -12.98
CA PRO A 120 -1.39 -3.37 -14.17
C PRO A 120 -1.41 -4.87 -14.57
N CYS A 121 -2.25 -5.23 -15.54
CA CYS A 121 -2.37 -6.59 -16.03
C CYS A 121 -1.14 -7.00 -16.82
N LEU A 122 -0.25 -7.82 -16.23
CA LEU A 122 0.99 -8.26 -16.90
C LEU A 122 0.75 -9.03 -18.21
N ALA A 123 -0.37 -9.76 -18.32
CA ALA A 123 -0.71 -10.47 -19.55
C ALA A 123 -1.09 -9.51 -20.70
N CYS A 124 -1.71 -8.37 -20.39
CA CYS A 124 -2.03 -7.33 -21.38
C CYS A 124 -0.94 -6.26 -21.53
N HIS A 125 0.05 -6.26 -20.63
CA HIS A 125 1.21 -5.38 -20.68
C HIS A 125 2.40 -5.97 -21.46
N SER A 126 2.18 -7.10 -22.14
CA SER A 126 3.16 -7.66 -23.06
C SER A 126 3.22 -6.74 -24.29
N PHE A 127 4.41 -6.17 -24.51
CA PHE A 127 4.79 -5.28 -25.62
C PHE A 127 4.50 -5.89 -27.00
#